data_AF-A0A9P8HTW0-F1
#
_entry.id   AF-A0A9P8HTW0-F1
#
_cell.length_a   1.000
_cell.length_b   1.000
_cell.length_c   1.000
_cell.angle_alpha   90.00
_cell.angle_beta   90.00
_cell.angle_gamma   90.00
#
_symmetry.space_group_name_H-M   'P 1'
#
loop_
_entity.id
_entity.type
_entity.pdbx_description
1 polymer ?
#
loop_
_entity_poly.entity_id
_entity_poly.type
_entity_poly.pdbx_seq_one_letter_code
_entity_poly.pdbx_strand_id
1 'polypeptide(L)'
;MIGTIAQLVFALAAPSIFSAWSANAQTFTSCNPLSQSCPPDPALGKSVSIDFTKGPSDMFTTLGSPTYGSNGAQFTVARSGDSPQIISKFYIMFGKFEVTLRTAPGAGIVSSAVLQSDDLDEIDWEWLGADNGQVQTNYFGKGQTGSYDRGAFHPNPGNQDAFHTYTIDWTANQIAWQIDGSTVRTLLPAASNNQYPQTPMQIKLGAWSGGDPANAPGTI
;
A
#
# COMPACT_ATOMS: atom_id res chain seq x y z
N MET A 1 18.91 34.43 45.56
CA MET A 1 19.07 34.38 44.09
C MET A 1 19.14 32.92 43.68
N ILE A 2 17.95 32.34 43.49
CA ILE A 2 17.48 31.66 42.26
C ILE A 2 18.28 30.40 41.93
N GLY A 3 17.78 29.28 42.44
CA GLY A 3 18.21 27.93 42.06
C GLY A 3 17.62 27.54 40.70
N THR A 4 18.45 26.93 39.88
CA THR A 4 18.10 26.43 38.55
C THR A 4 17.35 25.11 38.69
N ILE A 5 16.05 25.11 38.40
CA ILE A 5 15.25 23.89 38.29
C ILE A 5 15.49 23.30 36.90
N ALA A 6 16.15 22.14 36.85
CA ALA A 6 16.21 21.32 35.66
C ALA A 6 14.84 20.68 35.41
N GLN A 7 14.11 21.15 34.40
CA GLN A 7 12.93 20.48 33.89
C GLN A 7 13.37 19.27 33.05
N LEU A 8 13.33 18.08 33.65
CA LEU A 8 13.27 16.83 32.90
C LEU A 8 11.91 16.77 32.19
N VAL A 9 11.90 17.02 30.88
CA VAL A 9 10.76 16.68 30.03
C VAL A 9 10.84 15.18 29.77
N PHE A 10 10.05 14.40 30.50
CA PHE A 10 9.75 13.03 30.09
C PHE A 10 8.83 13.11 28.87
N ALA A 11 9.41 13.03 27.67
CA ALA A 11 8.67 12.68 26.47
C ALA A 11 8.23 11.22 26.65
N LEU A 12 6.99 11.02 27.09
CA LEU A 12 6.30 9.74 26.97
C LEU A 12 6.08 9.49 25.48
N ALA A 13 7.08 8.93 24.80
CA ALA A 13 6.85 8.23 23.55
C ALA A 13 6.05 6.98 23.92
N ALA A 14 4.72 7.08 23.88
CA ALA A 14 3.88 5.91 23.86
C ALA A 14 4.25 5.14 22.58
N PRO A 15 4.74 3.89 22.68
CA PRO A 15 4.87 3.07 21.50
C PRO A 15 3.44 2.76 21.05
N SER A 16 2.97 3.51 20.05
CA SER A 16 1.77 3.16 19.33
C SER A 16 2.02 1.80 18.68
N ILE A 17 1.50 0.75 19.31
CA ILE A 17 1.49 -0.59 18.75
C ILE A 17 0.44 -0.56 17.64
N PHE A 18 0.82 -0.05 16.47
CA PHE A 18 0.00 -0.10 15.27
C PHE A 18 -0.10 -1.56 14.86
N SER A 19 -1.28 -2.13 15.06
CA SER A 19 -1.58 -3.52 14.76
C SER A 19 -2.23 -3.52 13.38
N ALA A 20 -1.41 -3.58 12.32
CA ALA A 20 -1.89 -3.66 10.94
C ALA A 20 -2.68 -4.96 10.73
N TRP A 21 -3.94 -4.94 11.17
CA TRP A 21 -4.96 -5.88 10.77
C TRP A 21 -5.39 -5.43 9.39
N SER A 22 -5.18 -6.32 8.43
CA SER A 22 -5.55 -6.11 7.04
C SER A 22 -6.94 -5.49 6.97
N ALA A 23 -7.02 -4.31 6.38
CA ALA A 23 -8.27 -3.80 5.90
C ALA A 23 -8.78 -4.80 4.87
N ASN A 24 -9.71 -5.66 5.28
CA ASN A 24 -10.41 -6.58 4.37
C ASN A 24 -11.03 -5.85 3.16
N ALA A 25 -11.10 -4.52 3.20
CA ALA A 25 -11.55 -3.68 2.11
C ALA A 25 -10.64 -3.69 0.86
N GLN A 26 -9.33 -3.98 0.99
CA GLN A 26 -8.41 -3.97 -0.17
C GLN A 26 -7.68 -5.30 -0.39
N THR A 27 -7.32 -6.01 0.68
CA THR A 27 -6.42 -7.17 0.62
C THR A 27 -7.17 -8.49 0.82
N PHE A 28 -7.85 -8.96 -0.23
CA PHE A 28 -8.59 -10.22 -0.25
C PHE A 28 -8.44 -10.96 -1.58
N THR A 29 -8.70 -12.27 -1.54
CA THR A 29 -8.80 -13.16 -2.72
C THR A 29 -10.16 -13.88 -2.72
N SER A 30 -10.76 -14.08 -3.89
CA SER A 30 -11.95 -14.91 -4.05
C SER A 30 -11.64 -16.40 -4.21
N CYS A 31 -10.39 -16.75 -4.55
CA CYS A 31 -9.95 -18.12 -4.75
C CYS A 31 -8.51 -18.25 -4.29
N ASN A 32 -8.27 -18.96 -3.18
CA ASN A 32 -6.91 -19.15 -2.69
C ASN A 32 -6.34 -20.50 -3.17
N PRO A 33 -5.30 -20.51 -4.02
CA PRO A 33 -4.76 -21.74 -4.60
C PRO A 33 -4.04 -22.65 -3.58
N LEU A 34 -3.74 -22.16 -2.37
CA LEU A 34 -3.22 -23.00 -1.28
C LEU A 34 -4.31 -23.89 -0.66
N SER A 35 -5.59 -23.53 -0.83
CA SER A 35 -6.73 -24.22 -0.20
C SER A 35 -7.62 -24.94 -1.21
N GLN A 36 -7.58 -24.55 -2.49
CA GLN A 36 -8.44 -25.11 -3.53
C GLN A 36 -7.84 -24.96 -4.93
N SER A 37 -8.44 -25.61 -5.92
CA SER A 37 -8.11 -25.37 -7.34
C SER A 37 -8.73 -24.05 -7.80
N CYS A 38 -7.94 -23.20 -8.45
CA CYS A 38 -8.36 -21.90 -8.95
C CYS A 38 -8.23 -21.81 -10.47
N PRO A 39 -9.07 -21.00 -11.14
CA PRO A 39 -8.86 -20.65 -12.55
C PRO A 39 -7.47 -20.00 -12.74
N PRO A 40 -6.83 -20.14 -13.91
CA PRO A 40 -5.59 -19.45 -14.19
C PRO A 40 -5.75 -17.93 -14.22
N ASP A 41 -4.76 -17.22 -13.68
CA ASP A 41 -4.69 -15.77 -13.70
C ASP A 41 -4.37 -15.21 -15.09
N PRO A 42 -5.08 -14.16 -15.55
CA PRO A 42 -4.73 -13.48 -16.80
C PRO A 42 -3.37 -12.76 -16.68
N ALA A 43 -2.35 -13.24 -17.38
CA ALA A 43 -1.03 -12.63 -17.35
C ALA A 43 -0.94 -11.37 -18.22
N LEU A 44 -0.24 -10.35 -17.73
CA LEU A 44 0.19 -9.22 -18.55
C LEU A 44 1.41 -9.59 -19.39
N GLY A 45 1.20 -9.93 -20.66
CA GLY A 45 2.28 -10.36 -21.56
C GLY A 45 3.17 -9.27 -22.16
N LYS A 46 3.05 -8.01 -21.72
CA LYS A 46 3.78 -6.86 -22.28
C LYS A 46 3.93 -5.73 -21.27
N SER A 47 4.86 -4.81 -21.51
CA SER A 47 4.88 -3.53 -20.79
C SER A 47 3.71 -2.65 -21.21
N VAL A 48 3.09 -1.97 -20.24
CA VAL A 48 2.03 -1.00 -20.48
C VAL A 48 2.30 0.27 -19.68
N SER A 49 1.86 1.41 -20.22
CA SER A 49 1.79 2.69 -19.51
C SER A 49 0.37 3.20 -19.63
N ILE A 50 -0.21 3.62 -18.51
CA ILE A 50 -1.63 3.98 -18.42
C ILE A 50 -1.71 5.41 -17.92
N ASP A 51 -2.27 6.27 -18.76
CA ASP A 51 -2.48 7.68 -18.44
C ASP A 51 -3.92 7.90 -17.96
N PHE A 52 -4.12 7.85 -16.64
CA PHE A 52 -5.43 8.09 -16.04
C PHE A 52 -5.92 9.55 -16.18
N THR A 53 -5.08 10.49 -16.63
CA THR A 53 -5.54 11.86 -16.99
C THR A 53 -6.43 11.84 -18.25
N LYS A 54 -6.42 10.73 -19.00
CA LYS A 54 -7.28 10.50 -20.17
C LYS A 54 -8.59 9.76 -19.84
N GLY A 55 -8.81 9.42 -18.57
CA GLY A 55 -10.01 8.70 -18.11
C GLY A 55 -9.73 7.26 -17.67
N PRO A 56 -10.78 6.43 -17.53
CA PRO A 56 -10.65 5.04 -17.11
C PRO A 56 -9.92 4.19 -18.16
N SER A 57 -9.32 3.09 -17.70
CA SER A 57 -8.66 2.10 -18.55
C SER A 57 -9.42 0.79 -18.54
N ASP A 58 -9.64 0.19 -19.71
CA ASP A 58 -10.29 -1.12 -19.84
C ASP A 58 -9.49 -2.26 -19.18
N MET A 59 -8.21 -2.02 -18.85
CA MET A 59 -7.38 -2.98 -18.13
C MET A 59 -7.65 -3.02 -16.62
N PHE A 60 -8.52 -2.14 -16.10
CA PHE A 60 -8.85 -2.07 -14.67
C PHE A 60 -10.36 -2.22 -14.44
N THR A 61 -10.71 -2.78 -13.29
CA THR A 61 -12.06 -2.79 -12.73
C THR A 61 -12.15 -1.74 -11.64
N THR A 62 -13.28 -1.02 -11.55
CA THR A 62 -13.50 0.05 -10.57
C THR A 62 -14.45 -0.40 -9.46
N LEU A 63 -14.12 -0.07 -8.21
CA LEU A 63 -14.99 -0.24 -7.04
C LEU A 63 -15.11 1.09 -6.29
N GLY A 64 -16.25 1.36 -5.66
CA GLY A 64 -16.46 2.60 -4.87
C GLY A 64 -16.50 3.89 -5.69
N SER A 65 -16.74 3.81 -7.00
CA SER A 65 -16.96 4.96 -7.90
C SER A 65 -15.84 6.01 -7.92
N PRO A 66 -14.58 5.63 -8.23
CA PRO A 66 -13.52 6.63 -8.45
C PRO A 66 -13.89 7.55 -9.61
N THR A 67 -13.43 8.80 -9.53
CA THR A 67 -13.63 9.80 -10.59
C THR A 67 -12.32 10.04 -11.35
N TYR A 68 -12.40 10.69 -12.51
CA TYR A 68 -11.25 10.95 -13.37
C TYR A 68 -11.26 12.42 -13.80
N GLY A 69 -10.09 13.07 -13.74
CA GLY A 69 -9.95 14.47 -14.12
C GLY A 69 -8.54 14.78 -14.63
N SER A 70 -8.20 16.07 -14.70
CA SER A 70 -6.88 16.53 -15.18
C SER A 70 -5.70 15.99 -14.35
N ASN A 71 -5.95 15.61 -13.09
CA ASN A 71 -4.97 15.03 -12.18
C ASN A 71 -5.00 13.50 -12.14
N GLY A 72 -5.73 12.86 -13.06
CA GLY A 72 -5.87 11.40 -13.12
C GLY A 72 -7.06 10.85 -12.34
N ALA A 73 -6.94 9.58 -11.94
CA ALA A 73 -7.92 8.89 -11.11
C ALA A 73 -7.93 9.47 -9.69
N GLN A 74 -9.12 9.64 -9.11
CA GLN A 74 -9.34 10.24 -7.79
C GLN A 74 -10.17 9.30 -6.92
N PHE A 75 -9.63 9.01 -5.73
CA PHE A 75 -10.17 8.07 -4.76
C PHE A 75 -10.66 8.84 -3.53
N THR A 76 -11.91 9.31 -3.56
CA THR A 76 -12.47 10.16 -2.49
C THR A 76 -13.10 9.32 -1.38
N VAL A 77 -12.57 9.45 -0.16
CA VAL A 77 -13.19 8.94 1.06
C VAL A 77 -13.99 10.09 1.69
N ALA A 78 -15.32 10.08 1.56
CA ALA A 78 -16.18 11.17 2.05
C ALA A 78 -16.91 10.82 3.36
N ARG A 79 -17.06 9.52 3.65
CA ARG A 79 -17.76 9.01 4.83
C ARG A 79 -17.26 7.63 5.23
N SER A 80 -17.68 7.20 6.42
CA SER A 80 -17.49 5.84 6.92
C SER A 80 -17.87 4.78 5.88
N GLY A 81 -17.02 3.76 5.74
CA GLY A 81 -17.15 2.68 4.78
C GLY A 81 -16.75 2.98 3.32
N ASP A 82 -16.41 4.23 2.97
CA ASP A 82 -15.91 4.52 1.61
C ASP A 82 -14.52 3.88 1.41
N SER A 83 -14.38 3.11 0.32
CA SER A 83 -13.14 2.48 -0.14
C SER A 83 -13.06 2.45 -1.67
N PRO A 84 -12.97 3.62 -2.34
CA PRO A 84 -12.78 3.69 -3.78
C PRO A 84 -11.43 3.11 -4.19
N GLN A 85 -11.46 2.25 -5.21
CA GLN A 85 -10.27 1.60 -5.74
C GLN A 85 -10.41 1.20 -7.22
N ILE A 86 -9.27 1.02 -7.86
CA ILE A 86 -9.15 0.33 -9.15
C ILE A 86 -8.24 -0.89 -9.00
N ILE A 87 -8.61 -1.98 -9.68
CA ILE A 87 -7.93 -3.27 -9.62
C ILE A 87 -7.60 -3.71 -11.04
N SER A 88 -6.36 -4.08 -11.33
CA SER A 88 -5.99 -4.58 -12.65
C SER A 88 -6.71 -5.90 -12.95
N LYS A 89 -7.19 -6.06 -14.18
CA LYS A 89 -7.75 -7.33 -14.69
C LYS A 89 -6.68 -8.35 -15.04
N PHE A 90 -5.42 -7.97 -14.93
CA PHE A 90 -4.24 -8.77 -15.22
C PHE A 90 -3.37 -8.90 -13.98
N TYR A 91 -2.50 -9.91 -14.01
CA TYR A 91 -1.45 -10.15 -13.02
C TYR A 91 -0.08 -9.94 -13.67
N ILE A 92 0.87 -9.48 -12.86
CA ILE A 92 2.30 -9.45 -13.19
C ILE A 92 3.03 -10.48 -12.35
N MET A 93 4.06 -11.11 -12.91
CA MET A 93 4.94 -12.02 -12.17
C MET A 93 6.36 -11.49 -12.28
N PHE A 94 6.86 -10.93 -11.18
CA PHE A 94 8.05 -10.09 -11.18
C PHE A 94 7.92 -8.89 -12.13
N GLY A 95 9.00 -8.12 -12.26
CA GLY A 95 9.09 -6.93 -13.10
C GLY A 95 9.02 -5.64 -12.29
N LYS A 96 8.56 -4.58 -12.95
CA LYS A 96 8.52 -3.23 -12.38
C LYS A 96 7.09 -2.72 -12.37
N PHE A 97 6.63 -2.31 -11.20
CA PHE A 97 5.42 -1.53 -11.01
C PHE A 97 5.80 -0.10 -10.63
N GLU A 98 5.22 0.89 -11.31
CA GLU A 98 5.48 2.30 -11.07
C GLU A 98 4.16 3.08 -11.12
N VAL A 99 3.94 3.94 -10.11
CA VAL A 99 2.76 4.78 -10.01
C VAL A 99 3.17 6.20 -9.60
N THR A 100 2.66 7.19 -10.32
CA THR A 100 2.79 8.60 -9.95
C THR A 100 1.50 9.04 -9.29
N LEU A 101 1.54 9.38 -8.00
CA LEU A 101 0.37 9.75 -7.22
C LEU A 101 0.66 10.86 -6.22
N ARG A 102 -0.41 11.52 -5.79
CA ARG A 102 -0.47 12.43 -4.65
C ARG A 102 -1.49 11.88 -3.65
N THR A 103 -1.13 11.80 -2.38
CA THR A 103 -1.90 11.05 -1.38
C THR A 103 -3.05 11.87 -0.81
N ALA A 104 -4.05 11.19 -0.26
CA ALA A 104 -5.19 11.85 0.37
C ALA A 104 -4.82 12.37 1.78
N PRO A 105 -5.06 13.65 2.10
CA PRO A 105 -4.94 14.15 3.46
C PRO A 105 -6.14 13.75 4.31
N GLY A 106 -5.99 13.83 5.64
CA GLY A 106 -7.07 13.65 6.60
C GLY A 106 -6.78 12.52 7.59
N ALA A 107 -6.89 12.83 8.89
CA ALA A 107 -6.77 11.82 9.92
C ALA A 107 -7.82 10.73 9.72
N GLY A 108 -7.39 9.47 9.76
CA GLY A 108 -8.28 8.34 9.49
C GLY A 108 -8.27 7.84 8.05
N ILE A 109 -7.72 8.59 7.09
CA ILE A 109 -7.70 8.18 5.68
C ILE A 109 -6.37 7.48 5.38
N VAL A 110 -6.44 6.37 4.65
CA VAL A 110 -5.27 5.67 4.12
C VAL A 110 -5.34 5.73 2.60
N SER A 111 -4.22 6.11 1.96
CA SER A 111 -4.00 5.85 0.54
C SER A 111 -3.15 4.59 0.41
N SER A 112 -3.41 3.75 -0.59
CA SER A 112 -2.67 2.49 -0.76
C SER A 112 -2.39 2.19 -2.24
N ALA A 113 -1.20 1.64 -2.49
CA ALA A 113 -0.81 1.05 -3.76
C ALA A 113 -0.25 -0.35 -3.50
N VAL A 114 -0.97 -1.38 -3.93
CA VAL A 114 -0.75 -2.77 -3.50
C VAL A 114 -0.55 -3.66 -4.72
N LEU A 115 0.49 -4.49 -4.69
CA LEU A 115 0.57 -5.71 -5.47
C LEU A 115 0.07 -6.85 -4.58
N GLN A 116 -0.92 -7.62 -5.03
CA GLN A 116 -1.42 -8.76 -4.27
C GLN A 116 -1.77 -9.96 -5.15
N SER A 117 -1.38 -11.15 -4.71
CA SER A 117 -1.67 -12.42 -5.38
C SER A 117 -2.94 -13.09 -4.84
N ASP A 118 -3.39 -14.11 -5.56
CA ASP A 118 -4.50 -14.96 -5.14
C ASP A 118 -4.18 -15.82 -3.91
N ASP A 119 -2.90 -16.08 -3.61
CA ASP A 119 -2.48 -16.75 -2.37
C ASP A 119 -2.15 -15.78 -1.22
N LEU A 120 -2.33 -14.47 -1.43
CA LEU A 120 -2.08 -13.39 -0.46
C LEU A 120 -0.58 -13.15 -0.17
N ASP A 121 0.30 -13.44 -1.13
CA ASP A 121 1.56 -12.71 -1.23
C ASP A 121 1.23 -11.24 -1.57
N GLU A 122 1.94 -10.30 -0.93
CA GLU A 122 1.62 -8.88 -0.99
C GLU A 122 2.88 -8.01 -0.93
N ILE A 123 2.89 -6.91 -1.69
CA ILE A 123 3.88 -5.84 -1.63
C ILE A 123 3.13 -4.51 -1.72
N ASP A 124 3.30 -3.63 -0.74
CA ASP A 124 2.51 -2.41 -0.69
C ASP A 124 3.31 -1.15 -0.35
N TRP A 125 2.64 -0.04 -0.67
CA TRP A 125 2.87 1.28 -0.12
C TRP A 125 1.58 1.74 0.56
N GLU A 126 1.70 2.28 1.78
CA GLU A 126 0.60 2.89 2.52
C GLU A 126 0.98 4.28 3.04
N TRP A 127 0.07 5.24 2.86
CA TRP A 127 0.21 6.60 3.37
C TRP A 127 -0.94 6.94 4.30
N LEU A 128 -0.61 7.43 5.49
CA LEU A 128 -1.59 7.92 6.45
C LEU A 128 -1.90 9.38 6.14
N GLY A 129 -3.17 9.73 5.97
CA GLY A 129 -3.58 11.12 5.68
C GLY A 129 -3.31 12.10 6.83
N ALA A 130 -3.03 11.61 8.04
CA ALA A 130 -2.53 12.41 9.16
C ALA A 130 -1.05 12.81 9.02
N ASP A 131 -0.32 12.24 8.06
CA ASP A 131 1.14 12.35 7.95
C ASP A 131 1.58 12.71 6.53
N ASN A 132 2.03 13.95 6.37
CA ASN A 132 2.55 14.48 5.09
C ASN A 132 4.09 14.31 4.96
N GLY A 133 4.70 13.52 5.84
CA GLY A 133 6.16 13.43 5.99
C GLY A 133 6.76 12.08 5.63
N GLN A 134 5.97 11.01 5.58
CA GLN A 134 6.48 9.65 5.41
C GLN A 134 5.50 8.73 4.67
N VAL A 135 6.02 7.58 4.26
CA VAL A 135 5.25 6.48 3.68
C VAL A 135 5.66 5.17 4.35
N GLN A 136 4.70 4.27 4.55
CA GLN A 136 4.97 2.91 4.99
C GLN A 136 5.12 1.99 3.78
N THR A 137 6.09 1.08 3.88
CA THR A 137 6.20 -0.08 3.00
C THR A 137 5.92 -1.34 3.80
N ASN A 138 5.21 -2.29 3.23
CA ASN A 138 4.98 -3.58 3.87
C ASN A 138 5.03 -4.71 2.83
N TYR A 139 5.07 -5.93 3.33
CA TYR A 139 4.97 -7.13 2.52
C TYR A 139 4.33 -8.25 3.34
N PHE A 140 3.63 -9.15 2.68
CA PHE A 140 3.08 -10.36 3.30
C PHE A 140 3.41 -11.56 2.42
N GLY A 141 3.68 -12.70 3.06
CA GLY A 141 3.78 -13.98 2.37
C GLY A 141 2.58 -14.83 2.74
N LYS A 142 1.81 -15.26 1.73
CA LYS A 142 0.71 -16.22 1.88
C LYS A 142 -0.34 -15.82 2.93
N GLY A 143 -0.58 -14.52 3.08
CA GLY A 143 -1.54 -13.97 4.05
C GLY A 143 -1.17 -14.18 5.52
N GLN A 144 0.08 -14.55 5.83
CA GLN A 144 0.51 -14.73 7.21
C GLN A 144 0.61 -13.37 7.90
N THR A 145 0.00 -13.16 9.07
CA THR A 145 -0.01 -11.86 9.77
C THR A 145 0.63 -11.87 11.16
N GLY A 146 1.18 -13.02 11.59
CA GLY A 146 1.57 -13.26 12.98
C GLY A 146 2.79 -12.48 13.49
N SER A 147 3.57 -11.84 12.61
CA SER A 147 4.71 -11.01 12.99
C SER A 147 4.58 -9.58 12.44
N TYR A 148 4.92 -8.60 13.29
CA TYR A 148 4.85 -7.17 13.00
C TYR A 148 6.20 -6.58 12.54
N ASP A 149 7.10 -7.44 12.03
CA ASP A 149 8.48 -7.11 11.64
C ASP A 149 8.64 -6.64 10.19
N ARG A 150 7.52 -6.54 9.45
CA ARG A 150 7.52 -6.35 7.99
C ARG A 150 7.29 -4.91 7.55
N GLY A 151 6.64 -4.11 8.37
CA GLY A 151 6.42 -2.69 8.10
C GLY A 151 7.71 -1.87 8.28
N ALA A 152 7.96 -0.94 7.38
CA ALA A 152 9.02 0.06 7.54
C ALA A 152 8.56 1.42 6.99
N PHE A 153 8.84 2.49 7.74
CA PHE A 153 8.53 3.86 7.37
C PHE A 153 9.74 4.54 6.71
N HIS A 154 9.47 5.36 5.70
CA HIS A 154 10.49 6.06 4.92
C HIS A 154 10.14 7.54 4.79
N PRO A 155 11.12 8.45 4.93
CA PRO A 155 10.91 9.88 4.70
C PRO A 155 10.37 10.13 3.29
N ASN A 156 9.29 10.92 3.22
CA ASN A 156 8.60 11.30 2.00
C ASN A 156 7.85 12.63 2.22
N PRO A 157 8.58 13.74 2.41
CA PRO A 157 7.98 15.03 2.73
C PRO A 157 7.21 15.62 1.55
N GLY A 158 5.99 16.11 1.81
CA GLY A 158 5.15 16.74 0.80
C GLY A 158 4.33 15.75 -0.03
N ASN A 159 4.16 14.51 0.45
CA ASN A 159 3.44 13.46 -0.27
C ASN A 159 1.94 13.77 -0.54
N GLN A 160 1.36 14.70 0.22
CA GLN A 160 0.00 15.24 0.04
C GLN A 160 -0.02 16.51 -0.80
N ASP A 161 1.14 17.18 -0.97
CA ASP A 161 1.25 18.49 -1.63
C ASP A 161 1.53 18.33 -3.13
N ALA A 162 2.35 17.35 -3.50
CA ALA A 162 2.82 17.12 -4.86
C ALA A 162 2.66 15.65 -5.30
N PHE A 163 2.74 15.44 -6.61
CA PHE A 163 2.85 14.10 -7.16
C PHE A 163 4.29 13.60 -7.00
N HIS A 164 4.41 12.37 -6.50
CA HIS A 164 5.66 11.63 -6.43
C HIS A 164 5.53 10.32 -7.19
N THR A 165 6.65 9.79 -7.67
CA THR A 165 6.70 8.49 -8.35
C THR A 165 7.18 7.43 -7.38
N TYR A 166 6.35 6.42 -7.17
CA TYR A 166 6.64 5.27 -6.32
C TYR A 166 6.84 4.04 -7.19
N THR A 167 7.91 3.32 -6.93
CA THR A 167 8.30 2.16 -7.72
C THR A 167 8.48 0.95 -6.82
N ILE A 168 7.98 -0.18 -7.28
CA ILE A 168 8.35 -1.51 -6.80
C ILE A 168 9.09 -2.20 -7.96
N ASP A 169 10.38 -2.48 -7.75
CA ASP A 169 11.15 -3.39 -8.61
C ASP A 169 11.21 -4.75 -7.91
N TRP A 170 10.52 -5.73 -8.48
CA TRP A 170 10.29 -7.03 -7.87
C TRP A 170 10.84 -8.13 -8.77
N THR A 171 11.80 -8.87 -8.26
CA THR A 171 12.43 -10.01 -8.95
C THR A 171 12.36 -11.24 -8.06
N ALA A 172 12.82 -12.40 -8.57
CA ALA A 172 12.97 -13.58 -7.72
C ALA A 172 14.03 -13.39 -6.62
N ASN A 173 14.93 -12.40 -6.75
CA ASN A 173 16.09 -12.23 -5.89
C ASN A 173 16.00 -11.03 -4.94
N GLN A 174 15.16 -10.04 -5.25
CA GLN A 174 14.95 -8.87 -4.40
C GLN A 174 13.65 -8.13 -4.73
N ILE A 175 13.10 -7.45 -3.72
CA ILE A 175 12.14 -6.37 -3.86
C ILE A 175 12.85 -5.07 -3.49
N ALA A 176 12.78 -4.06 -4.35
CA ALA A 176 13.28 -2.72 -4.07
C ALA A 176 12.15 -1.70 -4.21
N TRP A 177 11.92 -0.94 -3.13
CA TRP A 177 11.01 0.20 -3.10
C TRP A 177 11.77 1.47 -3.38
N GLN A 178 11.25 2.32 -4.25
CA GLN A 178 11.88 3.58 -4.64
C GLN A 178 10.87 4.73 -4.59
N ILE A 179 11.35 5.90 -4.18
CA ILE A 179 10.63 7.18 -4.23
C ILE A 179 11.44 8.10 -5.14
N ASP A 180 10.80 8.61 -6.19
CA ASP A 180 11.41 9.50 -7.19
C ASP A 180 12.74 8.95 -7.74
N GLY A 181 12.77 7.63 -7.98
CA GLY A 181 13.94 6.90 -8.49
C GLY A 181 15.03 6.58 -7.46
N SER A 182 14.87 6.99 -6.20
CA SER A 182 15.80 6.67 -5.12
C SER A 182 15.32 5.46 -4.31
N THR A 183 16.12 4.41 -4.20
CA THR A 183 15.80 3.23 -3.39
C THR A 183 15.77 3.59 -1.89
N VAL A 184 14.63 3.34 -1.25
CA VAL A 184 14.44 3.56 0.19
C VAL A 184 14.42 2.26 0.99
N ARG A 185 14.10 1.13 0.34
CA ARG A 185 14.09 -0.19 0.97
C ARG A 185 14.47 -1.27 -0.01
N THR A 186 15.17 -2.29 0.48
CA THR A 186 15.40 -3.55 -0.21
C THR A 186 15.05 -4.72 0.70
N LEU A 187 14.31 -5.71 0.18
CA LEU A 187 14.07 -7.00 0.81
C LEU A 187 14.70 -8.10 -0.04
N LEU A 188 15.53 -8.92 0.60
CA LEU A 188 16.06 -10.15 0.01
C LEU A 188 15.22 -11.36 0.49
N PRO A 189 15.03 -12.41 -0.32
CA PRO A 189 14.31 -13.62 0.10
C PRO A 189 14.83 -14.23 1.41
N ALA A 190 16.15 -14.24 1.63
CA ALA A 190 16.73 -14.76 2.86
C ALA A 190 16.37 -13.95 4.12
N ALA A 191 15.98 -12.68 3.95
CA ALA A 191 15.58 -11.78 5.03
C ALA A 191 14.06 -11.77 5.27
N SER A 192 13.27 -12.52 4.49
CA SER A 192 11.81 -12.49 4.57
C SER A 192 11.20 -13.58 5.46
N ASN A 193 12.01 -14.38 6.15
CA ASN A 193 11.54 -15.50 6.98
C ASN A 193 10.61 -16.48 6.22
N ASN A 194 10.96 -16.83 4.98
CA ASN A 194 10.17 -17.65 4.05
C ASN A 194 8.82 -17.02 3.61
N GLN A 195 8.62 -15.73 3.84
CA GLN A 195 7.44 -14.97 3.41
C GLN A 195 7.75 -14.06 2.22
N TYR A 196 8.71 -14.44 1.36
CA TYR A 196 9.04 -13.62 0.18
C TYR A 196 7.89 -13.70 -0.83
N PRO A 197 7.32 -12.56 -1.27
CA PRO A 197 6.32 -12.52 -2.33
C PRO A 197 6.86 -13.07 -3.65
N GLN A 198 6.23 -14.13 -4.16
CA GLN A 198 6.77 -14.92 -5.27
C GLN A 198 5.69 -15.57 -6.15
N THR A 199 4.45 -15.08 -6.09
CA THR A 199 3.34 -15.51 -6.92
C THR A 199 2.77 -14.33 -7.71
N PRO A 200 2.13 -14.55 -8.88
CA PRO A 200 1.63 -13.46 -9.71
C PRO A 200 0.69 -12.53 -8.93
N MET A 201 0.80 -11.22 -9.14
CA MET A 201 0.05 -10.20 -8.39
C MET A 201 -0.75 -9.26 -9.28
N GLN A 202 -1.98 -8.97 -8.88
CA GLN A 202 -2.75 -7.83 -9.37
C GLN A 202 -2.24 -6.53 -8.75
N ILE A 203 -2.48 -5.43 -9.46
CA ILE A 203 -2.28 -4.07 -8.98
C ILE A 203 -3.61 -3.56 -8.42
N LYS A 204 -3.60 -3.06 -7.20
CA LYS A 204 -4.74 -2.39 -6.55
C LYS A 204 -4.31 -0.99 -6.13
N LEU A 205 -5.05 0.02 -6.55
CA LEU A 205 -4.82 1.44 -6.20
C LEU A 205 -6.10 2.00 -5.58
N GLY A 206 -6.00 2.69 -4.45
CA GLY A 206 -7.18 3.28 -3.84
C GLY A 206 -6.91 4.08 -2.58
N ALA A 207 -8.00 4.51 -1.96
CA ALA A 207 -8.00 5.11 -0.63
C ALA A 207 -9.18 4.57 0.18
N TRP A 208 -9.05 4.55 1.50
CA TRP A 208 -10.07 4.00 2.39
C TRP A 208 -10.04 4.64 3.78
N SER A 209 -11.16 4.55 4.49
CA SER A 209 -11.30 5.05 5.86
C SER A 209 -10.69 4.06 6.87
N GLY A 210 -9.37 4.09 7.07
CA GLY A 210 -8.69 3.23 8.04
C GLY A 210 -9.00 3.52 9.50
N GLY A 211 -9.23 4.80 9.83
CA GLY A 211 -9.64 5.23 11.17
C GLY A 211 -11.13 5.10 11.44
N ASP A 212 -11.87 4.40 10.57
CA ASP A 212 -13.29 4.14 10.79
C ASP A 212 -13.48 3.35 12.09
N PRO A 213 -14.32 3.81 13.04
CA PRO A 213 -14.60 3.08 14.27
C PRO A 213 -15.20 1.68 14.08
N ALA A 214 -15.74 1.39 12.89
CA ALA A 214 -16.20 0.05 12.54
C ALA A 214 -15.06 -0.94 12.23
N ASN A 215 -13.83 -0.45 11.99
CA ASN A 215 -12.67 -1.31 11.79
C ASN A 215 -12.21 -1.96 13.10
N ALA A 216 -11.42 -3.03 12.97
CA ALA A 216 -10.83 -3.68 14.13
C ALA A 216 -9.88 -2.71 14.88
N PRO A 217 -9.81 -2.79 16.22
CA PRO A 217 -8.84 -1.99 16.99
C PRO A 217 -7.40 -2.18 16.48
N GLY A 218 -6.70 -1.06 16.28
CA GLY A 218 -5.28 -1.05 15.88
C GLY A 218 -5.02 -0.98 14.37
N THR A 219 -6.06 -0.98 13.53
CA THR A 219 -5.98 -0.91 12.05
C THR A 219 -5.06 0.21 11.56
N ILE A 220 -5.21 1.42 12.12
CA ILE A 220 -4.26 2.54 11.99
C ILE A 220 -4.12 3.31 13.30
#